data_AF-Q86LG4-F1
#
_entry.id   AF-Q86LG4-F1
#
_cell.length_a   1.000
_cell.length_b   1.000
_cell.length_c   1.000
_cell.angle_alpha   90.00
_cell.angle_beta   90.00
_cell.angle_gamma   90.00
#
_symmetry.space_group_name_H-M   'P 1'
#
loop_
_entity.id
_entity.type
_entity.pdbx_description
1 polymer ?
#
loop_
_entity_poly.entity_id
_entity_poly.type
_entity_poly.pdbx_seq_one_letter_code
_entity_poly.pdbx_strand_id
1 'polypeptide(L)'
;MLPYLKDYAAESSVHGIRYLADPKMRNYLNIRVIWLLILLTTSIGAIVVYVDLNELYQTVRIQTTIKNTMLPIFRIPFPSIGLCPRNRLNWKILETEAVDHFLGANVSAAQKDLFVKFFTAAGDPHLSRLNEMSNFFGNKTLTDELHMLDHLDLREVYKFIQFRCQDLFHTCRWRGNPVNCCEVIEYQFTEAGLCFVFNTEISPASRQKAREDKYYPLRTPHYGEGSGLDLFLRLNRSFIRPGKRGINVMIKQPQQWSDVVRHVPHEAHTRISITPRFTVTDERTRTVTPEIRRCIFGDEVDNPHY
;
A
#
# COMPACT_ATOMS: atom_id res chain seq x y z
N MET A 1 23.19 -46.26 -48.63
CA MET A 1 23.21 -45.06 -47.75
C MET A 1 23.85 -43.85 -48.44
N LEU A 2 25.07 -43.97 -48.99
CA LEU A 2 25.74 -42.89 -49.75
C LEU A 2 24.95 -42.28 -50.94
N PRO A 3 24.22 -43.03 -51.79
CA PRO A 3 23.46 -42.43 -52.88
C PRO A 3 22.32 -41.54 -52.36
N TYR A 4 21.56 -42.03 -51.38
CA TYR A 4 20.50 -41.26 -50.72
C TYR A 4 20.98 -39.96 -50.08
N LEU A 5 22.20 -39.93 -49.51
CA LEU A 5 22.78 -38.70 -48.96
C LEU A 5 23.14 -37.67 -50.03
N LYS A 6 23.52 -38.11 -51.24
CA LYS A 6 23.81 -37.21 -52.36
C LYS A 6 22.53 -36.63 -52.94
N ASP A 7 21.49 -37.45 -53.07
CA ASP A 7 20.19 -37.02 -53.55
C ASP A 7 19.58 -36.01 -52.56
N TYR A 8 19.64 -36.31 -51.26
CA TYR A 8 19.24 -35.37 -50.21
C TYR A 8 20.03 -34.06 -50.28
N ALA A 9 21.35 -34.10 -50.41
CA ALA A 9 22.16 -32.89 -50.46
C ALA A 9 21.93 -32.05 -51.72
N ALA A 10 21.51 -32.68 -52.83
CA ALA A 10 21.17 -31.98 -54.06
C ALA A 10 19.83 -31.22 -53.96
N GLU A 11 18.88 -31.77 -53.20
CA GLU A 11 17.52 -31.24 -53.04
C GLU A 11 17.27 -30.53 -51.70
N SER A 12 18.26 -30.50 -50.80
CA SER A 12 18.13 -29.92 -49.46
C SER A 12 17.85 -28.42 -49.50
N SER A 13 16.95 -27.97 -48.61
CA SER A 13 16.71 -26.55 -48.35
C SER A 13 17.80 -25.89 -47.49
N VAL A 14 18.70 -26.68 -46.88
CA VAL A 14 19.79 -26.15 -46.06
C VAL A 14 20.87 -25.59 -46.98
N HIS A 15 20.98 -24.26 -46.98
CA HIS A 15 21.98 -23.54 -47.75
C HIS A 15 23.39 -24.02 -47.39
N GLY A 16 24.22 -24.33 -48.40
CA GLY A 16 25.59 -24.82 -48.19
C GLY A 16 25.77 -26.32 -48.37
N ILE A 17 24.76 -27.16 -48.05
CA ILE A 17 24.89 -28.63 -48.11
C ILE A 17 25.13 -29.15 -49.54
N ARG A 18 24.47 -28.55 -50.53
CA ARG A 18 24.65 -28.91 -51.95
C ARG A 18 26.11 -28.79 -52.42
N TYR A 19 26.82 -27.77 -51.95
CA TYR A 19 28.22 -27.53 -52.34
C TYR A 19 29.20 -28.57 -51.74
N LEU A 20 28.80 -29.28 -50.69
CA LEU A 20 29.58 -30.38 -50.11
C LEU A 20 29.44 -31.68 -50.91
N ALA A 21 28.29 -31.90 -51.54
CA ALA A 21 27.97 -33.14 -52.27
C ALA A 21 28.15 -33.06 -53.80
N ASP A 22 28.30 -31.86 -54.38
CA ASP A 22 28.39 -31.69 -55.84
C ASP A 22 29.63 -32.40 -56.43
N PRO A 23 29.45 -33.38 -57.33
CA PRO A 23 30.56 -34.14 -57.92
C PRO A 23 31.50 -33.28 -58.78
N LYS A 24 31.05 -32.13 -59.33
CA LYS A 24 31.89 -31.22 -60.12
C LYS A 24 32.97 -30.53 -59.29
N MET A 25 32.73 -30.39 -57.98
CA MET A 25 33.64 -29.77 -57.01
C MET A 25 34.69 -30.74 -56.43
N ARG A 26 34.73 -32.00 -56.90
CA ARG A 26 35.59 -33.06 -56.33
C ARG A 26 37.09 -32.80 -56.49
N ASN A 27 37.50 -32.11 -57.55
CA ASN A 27 38.91 -31.82 -57.84
C ASN A 27 39.45 -30.59 -57.06
N TYR A 28 38.57 -29.82 -56.40
CA TYR A 28 38.90 -28.62 -55.64
C TYR A 28 38.58 -28.83 -54.16
N LEU A 29 39.34 -29.73 -53.52
CA LEU A 29 39.14 -30.12 -52.12
C LEU A 29 39.09 -28.89 -51.16
N ASN A 30 39.89 -27.87 -51.45
CA ASN A 30 39.93 -26.61 -50.70
C ASN A 30 38.57 -25.91 -50.64
N ILE A 31 37.78 -25.94 -51.73
CA ILE A 31 36.48 -25.27 -51.80
C ILE A 31 35.46 -25.99 -50.92
N ARG A 32 35.49 -27.32 -50.88
CA ARG A 32 34.62 -28.12 -50.00
C ARG A 32 34.91 -27.87 -48.52
N VAL A 33 36.20 -27.75 -48.16
CA VAL A 33 36.61 -27.40 -46.80
C VAL A 33 36.14 -26.01 -46.41
N ILE A 34 36.25 -25.02 -47.31
CA ILE A 34 35.74 -23.65 -47.06
C ILE A 34 34.23 -23.67 -46.82
N TRP A 35 33.45 -24.33 -47.67
CA TRP A 35 31.99 -24.44 -47.48
C TRP A 35 31.61 -25.20 -46.21
N LEU A 36 32.38 -26.22 -45.82
CA LEU A 36 32.19 -26.93 -44.57
C LEU A 36 32.46 -26.01 -43.36
N LEU A 37 33.53 -25.23 -43.39
CA LEU A 37 33.86 -24.25 -42.35
C LEU A 37 32.81 -23.14 -42.25
N ILE A 38 32.29 -22.65 -43.38
CA ILE A 38 31.20 -21.66 -43.40
C ILE A 38 29.92 -22.27 -42.81
N LEU A 39 29.55 -23.49 -43.21
CA LEU A 39 28.36 -24.16 -42.69
C LEU A 39 28.49 -24.41 -41.17
N LEU A 40 29.67 -24.80 -40.70
CA LEU A 40 29.93 -25.07 -39.30
C LEU A 40 29.91 -23.78 -38.45
N THR A 41 30.59 -22.72 -38.91
CA THR A 41 30.59 -21.43 -38.21
C THR A 41 29.21 -20.79 -38.15
N THR A 42 28.45 -20.81 -39.26
CA THR A 42 27.08 -20.30 -39.29
C THR A 42 26.13 -21.12 -38.43
N SER A 43 26.27 -22.45 -38.41
CA SER A 43 25.47 -23.32 -37.53
C SER A 43 25.76 -23.07 -36.05
N ILE A 44 27.05 -22.94 -35.68
CA ILE A 44 27.45 -22.62 -34.30
C ILE A 44 26.89 -21.24 -33.91
N GLY A 45 27.03 -20.23 -34.78
CA GLY A 45 26.49 -18.90 -34.54
C GLY A 45 24.98 -18.90 -34.35
N ALA A 46 24.24 -19.65 -35.16
CA ALA A 46 22.80 -19.80 -35.03
C ALA A 46 22.39 -20.47 -33.71
N ILE A 47 23.14 -21.49 -33.27
CA ILE A 47 22.90 -22.16 -31.98
C ILE A 47 23.14 -21.19 -30.82
N VAL A 48 24.24 -20.43 -30.84
CA VAL A 48 24.54 -19.43 -29.79
C VAL A 48 23.42 -18.40 -29.72
N VAL A 49 23.05 -17.79 -30.86
CA VAL A 49 21.96 -16.80 -30.91
C VAL A 49 20.64 -17.40 -30.45
N TYR A 50 20.33 -18.65 -30.79
CA TYR A 50 19.11 -19.32 -30.34
C TYR A 50 19.10 -19.52 -28.82
N VAL A 51 20.21 -19.97 -28.24
CA VAL A 51 20.33 -20.14 -26.78
C VAL A 51 20.15 -18.80 -26.08
N ASP A 52 20.83 -17.75 -26.55
CA ASP A 52 20.72 -16.40 -25.99
C ASP A 52 19.30 -15.83 -26.10
N LEU A 53 18.65 -15.98 -27.26
CA LEU A 53 17.26 -15.53 -27.47
C LEU A 53 16.27 -16.32 -26.61
N ASN A 54 16.49 -17.62 -26.46
CA ASN A 54 15.65 -18.45 -25.60
C ASN A 54 15.83 -18.05 -24.13
N GLU A 55 17.05 -17.83 -23.66
CA GLU A 55 17.30 -17.34 -22.29
C GLU A 55 16.64 -15.97 -22.06
N LEU A 56 16.78 -15.03 -23.00
CA LEU A 56 16.12 -13.73 -22.94
C LEU A 56 14.59 -13.86 -22.89
N TYR A 57 14.00 -14.72 -23.72
CA TYR A 57 12.56 -14.96 -23.75
C TYR A 57 12.05 -15.57 -22.42
N GLN A 58 12.83 -16.49 -21.84
CA GLN A 58 12.46 -17.14 -20.58
C GLN A 58 12.61 -16.22 -19.36
N THR A 59 13.52 -15.23 -19.41
CA THR A 59 13.79 -14.29 -18.32
C THR A 59 12.88 -13.06 -18.34
N VAL A 60 12.51 -12.54 -19.52
CA VAL A 60 11.68 -11.33 -19.68
C VAL A 60 10.21 -11.68 -19.92
N ARG A 61 9.58 -12.40 -18.97
CA ARG A 61 8.17 -12.86 -19.13
C ARG A 61 7.12 -11.78 -18.87
N ILE A 62 7.48 -10.70 -18.17
CA ILE A 62 6.56 -9.62 -17.77
C ILE A 62 7.19 -8.29 -18.13
N GLN A 63 6.42 -7.43 -18.79
CA GLN A 63 6.83 -6.07 -19.14
C GLN A 63 5.79 -5.06 -18.68
N THR A 64 6.24 -3.98 -18.06
CA THR A 64 5.38 -2.86 -17.64
C THR A 64 5.40 -1.80 -18.73
N THR A 65 4.23 -1.47 -19.27
CA THR A 65 4.07 -0.44 -20.30
C THR A 65 3.08 0.64 -19.86
N ILE A 66 3.19 1.82 -20.46
CA ILE A 66 2.25 2.91 -20.20
C ILE A 66 1.01 2.69 -21.07
N LYS A 67 -0.10 2.30 -20.43
CA LYS A 67 -1.37 2.07 -21.14
C LYS A 67 -2.02 3.36 -21.62
N ASN A 68 -2.09 4.39 -20.77
CA ASN A 68 -2.71 5.66 -21.10
C ASN A 68 -2.15 6.79 -20.22
N THR A 69 -1.52 7.79 -20.83
CA THR A 69 -1.02 9.00 -20.14
C THR A 69 -2.10 10.05 -19.90
N MET A 70 -3.24 9.96 -20.60
CA MET A 70 -4.31 10.95 -20.63
C MET A 70 -5.63 10.41 -20.06
N LEU A 71 -5.56 9.47 -19.11
CA LEU A 71 -6.77 8.96 -18.45
C LEU A 71 -7.40 10.08 -17.61
N PRO A 72 -8.70 10.39 -17.78
CA PRO A 72 -9.33 11.47 -17.05
C PRO A 72 -9.42 11.18 -15.56
N ILE A 73 -9.10 12.17 -14.72
CA ILE A 73 -8.95 12.02 -13.27
C ILE A 73 -10.22 11.55 -12.56
N PHE A 74 -11.41 11.91 -13.06
CA PHE A 74 -12.68 11.48 -12.46
C PHE A 74 -12.94 9.98 -12.55
N ARG A 75 -12.22 9.23 -13.40
CA ARG A 75 -12.34 7.76 -13.44
C ARG A 75 -11.67 7.08 -12.24
N ILE A 76 -10.81 7.81 -11.54
CA ILE A 76 -10.06 7.30 -10.38
C ILE A 76 -10.73 7.87 -9.13
N PRO A 77 -11.04 7.04 -8.12
CA PRO A 77 -11.53 7.55 -6.84
C PRO A 77 -10.52 8.51 -6.23
N PHE A 78 -11.02 9.59 -5.62
CA PHE A 78 -10.18 10.44 -4.79
C PHE A 78 -9.62 9.57 -3.65
N PRO A 79 -8.34 9.71 -3.27
CA PRO A 79 -7.76 8.87 -2.23
C PRO A 79 -8.49 9.06 -0.89
N SER A 80 -8.37 8.09 0.00
CA SER A 80 -8.69 8.36 1.40
C SER A 80 -7.63 9.26 2.00
N ILE A 81 -8.09 10.26 2.74
CA ILE A 81 -7.23 11.16 3.50
C ILE A 81 -7.45 10.86 4.99
N GLY A 82 -6.47 10.23 5.61
CA GLY A 82 -6.44 9.98 7.04
C GLY A 82 -5.74 11.11 7.78
N LEU A 83 -6.27 11.49 8.92
CA LEU A 83 -5.80 12.55 9.78
C LEU A 83 -5.61 11.96 11.17
N CYS A 84 -4.37 11.78 11.54
CA CYS A 84 -3.95 11.12 12.76
C CYS A 84 -3.31 12.16 13.68
N PRO A 85 -4.04 12.70 14.68
CA PRO A 85 -3.48 13.63 15.65
C PRO A 85 -2.20 13.07 16.29
N ARG A 86 -1.14 13.89 16.40
CA ARG A 86 0.12 13.42 17.01
C ARG A 86 -0.04 13.05 18.47
N ASN A 87 -0.92 13.78 19.16
CA ASN A 87 -1.43 13.32 20.42
C ASN A 87 -2.57 12.34 20.11
N ARG A 88 -2.48 11.08 20.54
CA ARG A 88 -3.51 10.08 20.15
C ARG A 88 -4.74 10.11 21.04
N LEU A 89 -4.68 10.83 22.16
CA LEU A 89 -5.68 10.85 23.23
C LEU A 89 -6.01 12.28 23.64
N ASN A 90 -7.27 12.52 23.99
CA ASN A 90 -7.72 13.72 24.68
C ASN A 90 -7.45 13.56 26.18
N TRP A 91 -6.42 14.25 26.67
CA TRP A 91 -5.97 14.12 28.07
C TRP A 91 -7.04 14.53 29.07
N LYS A 92 -7.81 15.56 28.74
CA LYS A 92 -8.88 16.03 29.62
C LYS A 92 -9.96 14.96 29.78
N ILE A 93 -10.39 14.33 28.68
CA ILE A 93 -11.39 13.26 28.73
C ILE A 93 -10.84 12.05 29.49
N LEU A 94 -9.58 11.69 29.27
CA LEU A 94 -8.93 10.59 29.99
C LEU A 94 -8.93 10.80 31.51
N GLU A 95 -8.60 11.99 31.98
CA GLU A 95 -8.45 12.29 33.42
C GLU A 95 -9.77 12.59 34.14
N THR A 96 -10.82 12.94 33.41
CA THR A 96 -12.10 13.38 33.98
C THR A 96 -13.23 12.41 33.70
N GLU A 97 -13.58 12.17 32.43
CA GLU A 97 -14.79 11.43 32.05
C GLU A 97 -14.54 9.92 31.92
N ALA A 98 -13.36 9.51 31.43
CA ALA A 98 -13.09 8.12 31.10
C ALA A 98 -13.01 7.22 32.34
N VAL A 99 -12.39 7.72 33.41
CA VAL A 99 -12.28 6.98 34.68
C VAL A 99 -13.67 6.69 35.22
N ASP A 100 -14.54 7.69 35.31
CA ASP A 100 -15.89 7.53 35.83
C ASP A 100 -16.75 6.64 34.93
N HIS A 101 -16.55 6.70 33.61
CA HIS A 101 -17.28 5.88 32.64
C HIS A 101 -16.90 4.40 32.69
N PHE A 102 -15.62 4.07 32.78
CA PHE A 102 -15.12 2.70 32.69
C PHE A 102 -14.91 2.02 34.04
N LEU A 103 -14.55 2.77 35.09
CA LEU A 103 -14.31 2.24 36.43
C LEU A 103 -15.44 2.58 37.43
N GLY A 104 -16.33 3.50 37.09
CA GLY A 104 -17.46 3.94 37.92
C GLY A 104 -17.14 5.14 38.82
N ALA A 105 -18.13 5.60 39.60
CA ALA A 105 -17.99 6.80 40.43
C ALA A 105 -17.25 6.57 41.78
N ASN A 106 -17.18 5.33 42.26
CA ASN A 106 -16.60 4.97 43.57
C ASN A 106 -15.15 4.44 43.45
N VAL A 107 -14.33 5.12 42.65
CA VAL A 107 -12.97 4.69 42.32
C VAL A 107 -11.97 5.36 43.26
N SER A 108 -11.02 4.59 43.79
CA SER A 108 -9.97 5.14 44.66
C SER A 108 -9.00 6.03 43.88
N ALA A 109 -8.29 6.92 44.56
CA ALA A 109 -7.28 7.75 43.92
C ALA A 109 -6.16 6.93 43.25
N ALA A 110 -5.80 5.78 43.83
CA ALA A 110 -4.80 4.86 43.29
C ALA A 110 -5.28 4.20 41.99
N GLN A 111 -6.52 3.74 41.96
CA GLN A 111 -7.16 3.12 40.79
C GLN A 111 -7.29 4.12 39.62
N LYS A 112 -7.68 5.35 39.93
CA LYS A 112 -7.71 6.45 38.96
C LYS A 112 -6.32 6.74 38.39
N ASP A 113 -5.31 6.83 39.25
CA ASP A 113 -3.92 7.05 38.85
C ASP A 113 -3.38 5.92 37.98
N LEU A 114 -3.68 4.66 38.31
CA LEU A 114 -3.32 3.49 37.49
C LEU A 114 -3.93 3.58 36.09
N PHE A 115 -5.24 3.83 35.98
CA PHE A 115 -5.94 3.94 34.70
C PHE A 115 -5.32 5.02 33.81
N VAL A 116 -5.13 6.21 34.36
CA VAL A 116 -4.55 7.35 33.62
C VAL A 116 -3.11 7.04 33.19
N LYS A 117 -2.28 6.47 34.08
CA LYS A 117 -0.88 6.11 33.75
C LYS A 117 -0.77 4.99 32.73
N PHE A 118 -1.63 3.99 32.81
CA PHE A 118 -1.66 2.89 31.84
C PHE A 118 -1.98 3.40 30.44
N PHE A 119 -3.11 4.09 30.27
CA PHE A 119 -3.50 4.64 28.96
C PHE A 119 -2.58 5.77 28.50
N THR A 120 -1.89 6.44 29.43
CA THR A 120 -0.79 7.34 29.08
C THR A 120 0.33 6.61 28.36
N ALA A 121 0.84 5.54 28.97
CA ALA A 121 1.97 4.78 28.44
C ALA A 121 1.59 4.02 27.16
N ALA A 122 0.36 3.49 27.12
CA ALA A 122 -0.17 2.76 25.97
C ALA A 122 -0.57 3.67 24.80
N GLY A 123 -0.86 4.95 25.07
CA GLY A 123 -1.38 5.91 24.09
C GLY A 123 -0.37 6.43 23.07
N ASP A 124 0.94 6.26 23.28
CA ASP A 124 1.97 6.56 22.28
C ASP A 124 3.10 5.52 22.30
N PRO A 125 2.79 4.25 21.95
CA PRO A 125 3.76 3.18 21.92
C PRO A 125 4.63 3.39 20.68
N HIS A 126 5.73 4.12 20.85
CA HIS A 126 6.76 4.31 19.85
C HIS A 126 8.04 3.63 20.33
N LEU A 127 8.84 3.05 19.42
CA LEU A 127 10.07 2.33 19.78
C LEU A 127 11.02 3.17 20.65
N SER A 128 11.11 4.47 20.36
CA SER A 128 11.91 5.43 21.14
C SER A 128 11.33 5.77 22.53
N ARG A 129 10.12 5.32 22.85
CA ARG A 129 9.40 5.58 24.10
C ARG A 129 9.09 4.32 24.88
N LEU A 130 9.69 3.18 24.53
CA LEU A 130 9.54 1.93 25.29
C LEU A 130 9.89 2.09 26.78
N ASN A 131 10.75 3.05 27.11
CA ASN A 131 11.05 3.39 28.50
C ASN A 131 9.82 3.85 29.30
N GLU A 132 8.85 4.56 28.69
CA GLU A 132 7.63 4.97 29.39
C GLU A 132 6.82 3.74 29.84
N MET A 133 6.70 2.74 28.96
CA MET A 133 6.04 1.47 29.26
C MET A 133 6.86 0.61 30.24
N SER A 134 8.18 0.56 30.08
CA SER A 134 9.07 -0.13 31.02
C SER A 134 8.98 0.45 32.43
N ASN A 135 8.97 1.78 32.55
CA ASN A 135 8.83 2.46 33.83
C ASN A 135 7.47 2.19 34.49
N PHE A 136 6.41 2.08 33.70
CA PHE A 136 5.09 1.68 34.20
C PHE A 136 5.14 0.27 34.80
N PHE A 137 5.63 -0.73 34.05
CA PHE A 137 5.70 -2.11 34.52
C PHE A 137 6.75 -2.37 35.60
N GLY A 138 7.79 -1.53 35.68
CA GLY A 138 8.79 -1.58 36.75
C GLY A 138 8.24 -1.17 38.12
N ASN A 139 7.10 -0.48 38.16
CA ASN A 139 6.45 -0.11 39.40
C ASN A 139 5.53 -1.25 39.90
N LYS A 140 6.05 -2.09 40.80
CA LYS A 140 5.36 -3.29 41.30
C LYS A 140 3.96 -3.01 41.84
N THR A 141 3.75 -1.91 42.57
CA THR A 141 2.43 -1.59 43.14
C THR A 141 1.38 -1.29 42.07
N LEU A 142 1.78 -0.68 40.94
CA LEU A 142 0.88 -0.43 39.81
C LEU A 142 0.61 -1.72 39.04
N THR A 143 1.64 -2.56 38.85
CA THR A 143 1.53 -3.82 38.13
C THR A 143 0.64 -4.83 38.86
N ASP A 144 0.71 -4.89 40.19
CA ASP A 144 -0.12 -5.79 41.00
C ASP A 144 -1.62 -5.45 40.89
N GLU A 145 -1.96 -4.17 40.70
CA GLU A 145 -3.35 -3.71 40.53
C GLU A 145 -3.85 -3.81 39.09
N LEU A 146 -3.01 -4.17 38.10
CA LEU A 146 -3.37 -4.13 36.67
C LEU A 146 -4.58 -4.98 36.28
N HIS A 147 -4.84 -6.05 37.04
CA HIS A 147 -5.99 -6.95 36.87
C HIS A 147 -7.35 -6.21 36.88
N MET A 148 -7.42 -5.02 37.47
CA MET A 148 -8.62 -4.20 37.45
C MET A 148 -8.98 -3.68 36.06
N LEU A 149 -8.06 -3.70 35.09
CA LEU A 149 -8.30 -3.28 33.71
C LEU A 149 -8.69 -4.46 32.79
N ASP A 150 -8.64 -5.70 33.27
CA ASP A 150 -8.81 -6.92 32.46
C ASP A 150 -10.18 -7.03 31.78
N HIS A 151 -11.20 -6.40 32.36
CA HIS A 151 -12.56 -6.42 31.86
C HIS A 151 -12.86 -5.32 30.82
N LEU A 152 -11.91 -4.42 30.56
CA LEU A 152 -12.09 -3.31 29.66
C LEU A 152 -11.85 -3.71 28.20
N ASP A 153 -12.79 -3.35 27.31
CA ASP A 153 -12.52 -3.37 25.88
C ASP A 153 -11.66 -2.17 25.51
N LEU A 154 -10.37 -2.42 25.28
CA LEU A 154 -9.40 -1.39 24.87
C LEU A 154 -9.87 -0.61 23.63
N ARG A 155 -10.58 -1.25 22.70
CA ARG A 155 -11.09 -0.59 21.50
C ARG A 155 -12.11 0.49 21.86
N GLU A 156 -13.02 0.19 22.77
CA GLU A 156 -14.04 1.13 23.22
C GLU A 156 -13.43 2.23 24.09
N VAL A 157 -12.46 1.90 24.94
CA VAL A 157 -11.70 2.92 25.68
C VAL A 157 -11.02 3.88 24.69
N TYR A 158 -10.21 3.38 23.75
CA TYR A 158 -9.51 4.23 22.77
C TYR A 158 -10.45 5.10 21.95
N LYS A 159 -11.64 4.60 21.57
CA LYS A 159 -12.66 5.43 20.90
C LYS A 159 -13.17 6.54 21.81
N PHE A 160 -13.42 6.24 23.08
CA PHE A 160 -13.96 7.19 24.06
C PHE A 160 -12.94 8.30 24.38
N ILE A 161 -11.68 7.94 24.61
CA ILE A 161 -10.62 8.89 24.99
C ILE A 161 -9.97 9.60 23.79
N GLN A 162 -10.40 9.31 22.57
CA GLN A 162 -9.96 10.03 21.38
C GLN A 162 -10.59 11.43 21.31
N PHE A 163 -9.98 12.34 20.55
CA PHE A 163 -10.64 13.60 20.18
C PHE A 163 -11.98 13.32 19.52
N ARG A 164 -13.01 14.11 19.87
CA ARG A 164 -14.27 14.10 19.11
C ARG A 164 -14.03 14.84 17.80
N CYS A 165 -14.80 14.52 16.76
CA CYS A 165 -14.71 15.24 15.48
C CYS A 165 -14.80 16.77 15.65
N GLN A 166 -15.75 17.22 16.47
CA GLN A 166 -15.98 18.64 16.76
C GLN A 166 -14.82 19.32 17.52
N ASP A 167 -13.99 18.54 18.23
CA ASP A 167 -12.84 19.08 18.96
C ASP A 167 -11.67 19.38 18.03
N LEU A 168 -11.66 18.81 16.81
CA LEU A 168 -10.56 18.90 15.85
C LEU A 168 -10.93 19.69 14.60
N PHE A 169 -12.10 19.44 14.03
CA PHE A 169 -12.53 20.00 12.75
C PHE A 169 -13.40 21.24 12.95
N HIS A 170 -12.99 22.36 12.37
CA HIS A 170 -13.76 23.60 12.41
C HIS A 170 -14.48 23.88 11.09
N THR A 171 -13.82 23.65 9.95
CA THR A 171 -14.45 23.83 8.63
C THR A 171 -13.91 22.79 7.65
N CYS A 172 -14.81 22.19 6.87
CA CYS A 172 -14.46 21.29 5.79
C CYS A 172 -15.12 21.74 4.50
N ARG A 173 -14.38 21.65 3.40
CA ARG A 173 -14.92 21.83 2.05
C ARG A 173 -14.53 20.64 1.19
N TRP A 174 -15.46 20.21 0.36
CA TRP A 174 -15.23 19.21 -0.67
C TRP A 174 -15.55 19.81 -2.02
N ARG A 175 -14.56 19.85 -2.91
CA ARG A 175 -14.67 20.50 -4.23
C ARG A 175 -15.16 21.95 -4.11
N GLY A 176 -14.63 22.68 -3.13
CA GLY A 176 -14.99 24.07 -2.83
C GLY A 176 -16.31 24.26 -2.10
N ASN A 177 -17.15 23.24 -1.99
CA ASN A 177 -18.46 23.33 -1.33
C ASN A 177 -18.33 23.01 0.17
N PRO A 178 -18.97 23.79 1.07
CA PRO A 178 -18.98 23.48 2.49
C PRO A 178 -19.68 22.14 2.75
N VAL A 179 -19.07 21.30 3.58
CA VAL A 179 -19.62 20.00 4.00
C VAL A 179 -19.50 19.84 5.51
N ASN A 180 -20.41 19.07 6.12
CA ASN A 180 -20.29 18.71 7.53
C ASN A 180 -19.13 17.73 7.71
N CYS A 181 -18.06 18.18 8.36
CA CYS A 181 -16.87 17.37 8.64
C CYS A 181 -17.19 16.01 9.25
N CYS A 182 -18.10 15.98 10.22
CA CYS A 182 -18.39 14.79 11.02
C CYS A 182 -19.34 13.81 10.32
N GLU A 183 -19.89 14.18 9.17
CA GLU A 183 -20.66 13.28 8.30
C GLU A 183 -19.78 12.65 7.21
N VAL A 184 -18.73 13.36 6.77
CA VAL A 184 -17.86 12.90 5.67
C VAL A 184 -16.57 12.24 6.14
N ILE A 185 -16.21 12.39 7.41
CA ILE A 185 -15.01 11.83 8.03
C ILE A 185 -15.44 10.86 9.13
N GLU A 186 -14.99 9.61 9.04
CA GLU A 186 -15.26 8.58 10.06
C GLU A 186 -14.01 8.22 10.86
N TYR A 187 -14.20 7.65 12.05
CA TYR A 187 -13.10 7.03 12.79
C TYR A 187 -12.67 5.73 12.12
N GLN A 188 -11.36 5.53 12.01
CA GLN A 188 -10.80 4.28 11.54
C GLN A 188 -9.59 3.89 12.36
N PHE A 189 -9.57 2.65 12.86
CA PHE A 189 -8.34 2.05 13.34
C PHE A 189 -7.43 1.80 12.14
N THR A 190 -6.23 2.35 12.18
CA THR A 190 -5.18 2.18 11.19
C THR A 190 -3.93 1.64 11.87
N GLU A 191 -2.93 1.23 11.10
CA GLU A 191 -1.65 0.82 11.65
C GLU A 191 -0.90 1.99 12.31
N ALA A 192 -1.23 3.24 11.95
CA ALA A 192 -0.74 4.45 12.62
C ALA A 192 -1.51 4.80 13.91
N GLY A 193 -2.55 4.04 14.27
CA GLY A 193 -3.46 4.27 15.39
C GLY A 193 -4.88 4.65 14.97
N LEU A 194 -5.69 5.13 15.91
CA LEU A 194 -7.05 5.60 15.63
C LEU A 194 -7.00 6.98 14.96
N CYS A 195 -7.48 7.05 13.72
CA CYS A 195 -7.43 8.26 12.90
C CYS A 195 -8.82 8.65 12.38
N PHE A 196 -8.92 9.90 11.92
CA PHE A 196 -10.08 10.42 11.21
C PHE A 196 -9.86 10.28 9.70
N VAL A 197 -10.70 9.52 9.01
CA VAL A 197 -10.46 9.17 7.61
C VAL A 197 -11.62 9.63 6.72
N PHE A 198 -11.31 10.49 5.75
CA PHE A 198 -12.19 10.89 4.67
C PHE A 198 -12.16 9.84 3.55
N ASN A 199 -13.31 9.57 2.94
CA ASN A 199 -13.44 8.78 1.70
C ASN A 199 -12.79 7.39 1.75
N THR A 200 -13.06 6.62 2.80
CA THR A 200 -12.54 5.26 3.00
C THR A 200 -13.59 4.19 2.73
N GLU A 201 -13.17 2.97 2.47
CA GLU A 201 -14.06 1.82 2.19
C GLU A 201 -13.61 0.59 2.99
N ILE A 202 -13.36 0.80 4.29
CA ILE A 202 -12.83 -0.24 5.18
C ILE A 202 -13.86 -0.64 6.24
N SER A 203 -14.52 0.36 6.85
CA SER A 203 -15.53 0.09 7.87
C SER A 203 -16.72 -0.64 7.24
N PRO A 204 -17.47 -1.45 8.00
CA PRO A 204 -18.70 -2.08 7.49
C PRO A 204 -19.68 -1.06 6.91
N ALA A 205 -19.81 0.10 7.56
CA ALA A 205 -20.67 1.19 7.11
C ALA A 205 -20.19 1.81 5.79
N SER A 206 -18.90 2.09 5.64
CA SER A 206 -18.39 2.66 4.38
C SER A 206 -18.33 1.65 3.24
N ARG A 207 -18.12 0.36 3.52
CA ARG A 207 -18.30 -0.72 2.54
C ARG A 207 -19.76 -0.85 2.10
N GLN A 208 -20.71 -0.75 3.02
CA GLN A 208 -22.13 -0.74 2.67
C GLN A 208 -22.46 0.48 1.80
N LYS A 209 -21.99 1.67 2.18
CA LYS A 209 -22.14 2.89 1.38
C LYS A 209 -21.58 2.73 -0.04
N ALA A 210 -20.42 2.10 -0.22
CA ALA A 210 -19.85 1.84 -1.54
C ALA A 210 -20.67 0.88 -2.40
N ARG A 211 -21.40 -0.05 -1.78
CA ARG A 211 -22.30 -0.96 -2.49
C ARG A 211 -23.59 -0.28 -2.93
N GLU A 212 -24.12 0.62 -2.09
CA GLU A 212 -25.40 1.29 -2.31
C GLU A 212 -25.26 2.55 -3.19
N ASP A 213 -24.20 3.33 -3.00
CA ASP A 213 -23.93 4.56 -3.74
C ASP A 213 -22.88 4.35 -4.83
N LYS A 214 -23.34 4.30 -6.09
CA LYS A 214 -22.48 4.20 -7.29
C LYS A 214 -21.44 5.31 -7.40
N TYR A 215 -21.68 6.48 -6.80
CA TYR A 215 -20.77 7.61 -6.84
C TYR A 215 -19.74 7.60 -5.70
N TYR A 216 -19.86 6.66 -4.75
CA TYR A 216 -18.88 6.40 -3.71
C TYR A 216 -17.90 5.28 -4.13
N PRO A 217 -16.61 5.34 -3.77
CA PRO A 217 -15.89 6.47 -3.16
C PRO A 217 -15.93 7.73 -4.03
N LEU A 218 -15.87 8.89 -3.37
CA LEU A 218 -15.93 10.21 -3.98
C LEU A 218 -14.81 10.40 -5.00
N ARG A 219 -15.11 11.16 -6.06
CA ARG A 219 -14.22 11.46 -7.19
C ARG A 219 -14.19 12.96 -7.44
N THR A 220 -13.10 13.46 -8.00
CA THR A 220 -13.00 14.86 -8.45
C THR A 220 -12.90 14.96 -9.98
N PRO A 221 -13.66 15.85 -10.63
CA PRO A 221 -13.58 16.08 -12.07
C PRO A 221 -12.49 17.06 -12.50
N HIS A 222 -11.94 17.83 -11.56
CA HIS A 222 -10.99 18.90 -11.83
C HIS A 222 -9.73 18.75 -10.98
N TYR A 223 -8.65 19.38 -11.42
CA TYR A 223 -7.39 19.50 -10.69
C TYR A 223 -7.19 20.96 -10.25
N GLY A 224 -6.32 21.16 -9.26
CA GLY A 224 -5.99 22.49 -8.73
C GLY A 224 -6.59 22.76 -7.36
N GLU A 225 -6.39 23.98 -6.88
CA GLU A 225 -6.89 24.42 -5.57
C GLU A 225 -8.42 24.46 -5.57
N GLY A 226 -9.04 24.03 -4.47
CA GLY A 226 -10.50 23.96 -4.32
C GLY A 226 -11.16 22.80 -5.08
N SER A 227 -10.44 21.99 -5.86
CA SER A 227 -11.02 20.79 -6.50
C SER A 227 -10.97 19.53 -5.63
N GLY A 228 -10.34 19.62 -4.45
CA GLY A 228 -10.13 18.52 -3.52
C GLY A 228 -10.81 18.70 -2.17
N LEU A 229 -10.15 18.21 -1.12
CA LEU A 229 -10.59 18.33 0.27
C LEU A 229 -9.81 19.47 0.94
N ASP A 230 -10.54 20.48 1.42
CA ASP A 230 -9.98 21.58 2.21
C ASP A 230 -10.43 21.42 3.67
N LEU A 231 -9.48 21.51 4.59
CA LEU A 231 -9.71 21.28 6.02
C LEU A 231 -9.11 22.41 6.83
N PHE A 232 -9.93 22.98 7.71
CA PHE A 232 -9.48 23.90 8.74
C PHE A 232 -9.63 23.23 10.11
N LEU A 233 -8.49 22.91 10.71
CA LEU A 233 -8.41 22.21 11.99
C LEU A 233 -8.20 23.22 13.12
N ARG A 234 -8.95 23.08 14.21
CA ARG A 234 -8.83 23.92 15.40
C ARG A 234 -8.86 23.07 16.66
N LEU A 235 -7.69 22.74 17.17
CA LEU A 235 -7.54 21.93 18.38
C LEU A 235 -7.29 22.81 19.61
N ASN A 236 -8.04 22.59 20.69
CA ASN A 236 -7.82 23.28 21.96
C ASN A 236 -6.55 22.76 22.65
N ARG A 237 -5.67 23.67 23.08
CA ARG A 237 -4.43 23.36 23.78
C ARG A 237 -4.66 22.61 25.10
N SER A 238 -5.81 22.80 25.76
CA SER A 238 -6.14 22.10 27.02
C SER A 238 -6.32 20.59 26.87
N PHE A 239 -6.56 20.10 25.65
CA PHE A 239 -6.78 18.66 25.41
C PHE A 239 -5.49 17.92 25.05
N ILE A 240 -4.37 18.64 24.89
CA ILE A 240 -3.11 18.08 24.41
C ILE A 240 -1.98 18.19 25.43
N ARG A 241 -1.08 17.19 25.41
CA ARG A 241 0.18 17.27 26.15
C ARG A 241 1.13 18.30 25.53
N PRO A 242 1.94 19.00 26.36
CA PRO A 242 3.00 19.86 25.87
C PRO A 242 3.94 19.12 24.91
N GLY A 243 4.41 19.80 23.86
CA GLY A 243 5.38 19.26 22.89
C GLY A 243 4.83 18.30 21.82
N LYS A 244 3.58 17.81 21.93
CA LYS A 244 2.95 16.96 20.90
C LYS A 244 1.88 17.74 20.12
N ARG A 245 2.35 18.59 19.21
CA ARG A 245 1.49 19.41 18.35
C ARG A 245 1.58 19.01 16.88
N GLY A 246 0.57 19.39 16.13
CA GLY A 246 0.42 19.08 14.70
C GLY A 246 -0.30 17.75 14.47
N ILE A 247 -0.38 17.37 13.21
CA ILE A 247 -1.16 16.21 12.77
C ILE A 247 -0.36 15.41 11.75
N ASN A 248 -0.57 14.10 11.70
CA ASN A 248 -0.02 13.26 10.66
C ASN A 248 -1.09 13.01 9.61
N VAL A 249 -0.75 13.19 8.34
CA VAL A 249 -1.64 12.97 7.19
C VAL A 249 -1.27 11.66 6.52
N MET A 250 -2.27 10.82 6.33
CA MET A 250 -2.22 9.55 5.61
C MET A 250 -2.91 9.72 4.26
N ILE A 251 -2.31 9.22 3.19
CA ILE A 251 -2.90 9.24 1.85
C ILE A 251 -2.82 7.82 1.30
N LYS A 252 -3.98 7.21 1.08
CA LYS A 252 -4.10 5.80 0.71
C LYS A 252 -5.26 5.57 -0.25
N GLN A 253 -5.35 4.39 -0.86
CA GLN A 253 -6.54 4.00 -1.61
C GLN A 253 -7.73 3.76 -0.65
N PRO A 254 -8.99 3.94 -1.10
CA PRO A 254 -10.17 3.74 -0.26
C PRO A 254 -10.22 2.39 0.47
N GLN A 255 -9.86 1.31 -0.21
CA GLN A 255 -9.94 -0.07 0.30
C GLN A 255 -8.66 -0.52 1.02
N GLN A 256 -7.60 0.29 0.98
CA GLN A 256 -6.26 -0.10 1.45
C GLN A 256 -6.02 0.30 2.91
N TRP A 257 -5.36 -0.57 3.68
CA TRP A 257 -4.78 -0.22 4.99
C TRP A 257 -3.37 0.37 4.83
N SER A 258 -2.96 1.25 5.74
CA SER A 258 -1.63 1.87 5.68
C SER A 258 -1.18 2.35 7.06
N ASP A 259 0.14 2.30 7.27
CA ASP A 259 0.89 2.93 8.36
C ASP A 259 1.62 4.21 7.93
N VAL A 260 1.70 4.46 6.61
CA VAL A 260 2.51 5.54 6.04
C VAL A 260 1.81 6.89 6.26
N VAL A 261 2.40 7.68 7.14
CA VAL A 261 1.91 9.02 7.47
C VAL A 261 2.99 10.09 7.31
N ARG A 262 2.57 11.31 6.97
CA ARG A 262 3.46 12.46 6.84
C ARG A 262 3.09 13.54 7.84
N HIS A 263 4.06 14.03 8.59
CA HIS A 263 3.81 15.06 9.58
C HIS A 263 3.50 16.41 8.93
N VAL A 264 2.44 17.05 9.40
CA VAL A 264 2.07 18.43 9.12
C VAL A 264 2.16 19.24 10.42
N PRO A 265 2.98 20.30 10.45
CA PRO A 265 3.15 21.10 11.66
C PRO A 265 1.86 21.85 12.03
N HIS A 266 1.77 22.27 13.29
CA HIS A 266 0.68 23.14 13.75
C HIS A 266 0.87 24.58 13.26
N GLU A 267 -0.19 25.39 13.32
CA GLU A 267 -0.15 26.82 12.96
C GLU A 267 0.42 27.06 11.55
N ALA A 268 0.17 26.13 10.63
CA ALA A 268 0.67 26.16 9.27
C ALA A 268 -0.45 25.96 8.25
N HIS A 269 -0.28 26.54 7.07
CA HIS A 269 -1.11 26.29 5.90
C HIS A 269 -0.34 25.40 4.92
N THR A 270 -0.79 24.15 4.77
CA THR A 270 -0.09 23.13 3.97
C THR A 270 -0.94 22.71 2.79
N ARG A 271 -0.40 22.84 1.58
CA ARG A 271 -1.01 22.32 0.35
C ARG A 271 -0.34 21.01 -0.04
N ILE A 272 -1.13 19.97 -0.23
CA ILE A 272 -0.65 18.65 -0.64
C ILE A 272 -1.15 18.36 -2.05
N SER A 273 -0.25 18.38 -3.03
CA SER A 273 -0.56 17.96 -4.40
C SER A 273 -0.50 16.44 -4.52
N ILE A 274 -1.50 15.84 -5.14
CA ILE A 274 -1.61 14.40 -5.31
C ILE A 274 -1.74 14.09 -6.80
N THR A 275 -0.84 13.23 -7.29
CA THR A 275 -0.88 12.73 -8.67
C THR A 275 -1.23 11.24 -8.65
N PRO A 276 -2.42 10.84 -9.14
CA PRO A 276 -2.79 9.43 -9.16
C PRO A 276 -1.91 8.67 -10.16
N ARG A 277 -1.39 7.52 -9.73
CA ARG A 277 -0.75 6.53 -10.59
C ARG A 277 -1.46 5.20 -10.37
N PHE A 278 -1.90 4.58 -11.45
CA PHE A 278 -2.60 3.31 -11.39
C PHE A 278 -1.94 2.32 -12.34
N THR A 279 -1.63 1.15 -11.81
CA THR A 279 -1.05 0.04 -12.57
C THR A 279 -2.13 -1.01 -12.70
N VAL A 280 -2.44 -1.38 -13.93
CA VAL A 280 -3.30 -2.54 -14.22
C VAL A 280 -2.45 -3.68 -14.71
N THR A 281 -2.81 -4.88 -14.27
CA THR A 281 -2.22 -6.11 -14.74
C THR A 281 -3.07 -6.63 -15.90
N ASP A 282 -2.44 -7.00 -17.02
CA ASP A 282 -3.14 -7.58 -18.18
C ASP A 282 -3.50 -9.04 -17.90
N GLU A 283 -4.66 -9.51 -18.37
CA GLU A 283 -5.13 -10.88 -18.13
C GLU A 283 -4.13 -11.94 -18.63
N ARG A 284 -3.37 -11.63 -19.68
CA ARG A 284 -2.34 -12.53 -20.21
C ARG A 284 -1.23 -12.83 -19.21
N THR A 285 -0.98 -11.96 -18.24
CA THR A 285 0.05 -12.24 -17.21
C THR A 285 -0.34 -13.40 -16.29
N ARG A 286 -1.62 -13.83 -16.27
CA ARG A 286 -2.05 -15.06 -15.57
C ARG A 286 -1.37 -16.32 -16.11
N THR A 287 -0.88 -16.31 -17.36
CA THR A 287 -0.15 -17.46 -17.92
C THR A 287 1.21 -17.68 -17.26
N VAL A 288 1.74 -16.68 -16.54
CA VAL A 288 2.98 -16.78 -15.77
C VAL A 288 2.64 -17.18 -14.36
N THR A 289 3.27 -18.23 -13.83
CA THR A 289 2.94 -18.77 -12.50
C THR A 289 3.31 -17.78 -11.38
N PRO A 290 2.62 -17.84 -10.21
CA PRO A 290 2.89 -17.01 -9.04
C PRO A 290 4.36 -16.94 -8.62
N GLU A 291 5.07 -18.06 -8.67
CA GLU A 291 6.46 -18.18 -8.24
C GLU A 291 7.40 -17.33 -9.13
N ILE A 292 7.08 -17.25 -10.42
CA ILE A 292 7.87 -16.49 -11.39
C ILE A 292 7.54 -15.01 -11.32
N ARG A 293 6.25 -14.65 -11.23
CA ARG A 293 5.83 -13.25 -11.13
C ARG A 293 6.00 -12.64 -9.74
N ARG A 294 6.23 -13.46 -8.71
CA ARG A 294 6.42 -13.10 -7.30
C ARG A 294 5.25 -12.31 -6.69
N CYS A 295 4.05 -12.56 -7.19
CA CYS A 295 2.81 -11.97 -6.70
C CYS A 295 1.61 -12.87 -7.03
N ILE A 296 0.52 -12.67 -6.30
CA ILE A 296 -0.75 -13.34 -6.51
C ILE A 296 -1.81 -12.34 -6.96
N PHE A 297 -2.78 -12.81 -7.74
CA PHE A 297 -4.00 -12.06 -8.01
C PHE A 297 -4.93 -12.14 -6.80
N GLY A 298 -5.88 -11.20 -6.71
CA GLY A 298 -6.81 -11.13 -5.58
C GLY A 298 -7.71 -12.36 -5.42
N ASP A 299 -7.89 -13.13 -6.49
CA ASP A 299 -8.65 -14.39 -6.52
C ASP A 299 -7.80 -15.65 -6.23
N GLU A 300 -6.48 -15.52 -6.12
CA GLU A 300 -5.54 -16.64 -5.90
C GLU A 300 -5.13 -16.76 -4.43
N VAL A 301 -6.11 -16.88 -3.56
CA VAL A 301 -5.93 -16.87 -2.09
C VAL A 301 -5.44 -18.19 -1.49
N ASP A 302 -5.45 -19.28 -2.26
CA ASP A 302 -5.09 -20.63 -1.78
C ASP A 302 -3.72 -21.13 -2.32
N ASN A 303 -2.83 -20.22 -2.76
CA ASN A 303 -1.54 -20.64 -3.29
C ASN A 303 -0.58 -21.08 -2.17
N PRO A 304 0.03 -22.28 -2.22
CA PRO A 304 0.86 -22.79 -1.13
C PRO A 304 2.12 -21.96 -0.83
N HIS A 305 2.49 -21.01 -1.69
CA HIS A 305 3.63 -20.12 -1.50
C HIS A 305 3.28 -18.73 -0.95
N TYR A 306 2.00 -18.37 -0.81
CA TYR A 306 1.54 -17.04 -0.41
C TYR A 306 0.28 -17.06 0.46
#